data_AF-A0AAD8SZH5-F1
#
_entry.id   AF-A0AAD8SZH5-F1
#
_cell.length_a   1.000
_cell.length_b   1.000
_cell.length_c   1.000
_cell.angle_alpha   90.00
_cell.angle_beta   90.00
_cell.angle_gamma   90.00
#
_symmetry.space_group_name_H-M   'P 1'
#
loop_
_entity.id
_entity.type
_entity.pdbx_description
1 polymer ?
#
loop_
_entity_poly.entity_id
_entity_poly.type
_entity_poly.pdbx_seq_one_letter_code
_entity_poly.pdbx_strand_id
1 'polypeptide(L)'
;MEPASRTPGVLGLQVLLCSSLLLNALLVAHHFLSALPAPSELLGATSNGGGSLSWSLQAARDAESVAATGCSGHGRVFLDGIVGEDGRPGCECNTCFQGPDCSVRTANCTVDADSGDPMFLEPYWMRHAEASAVVFSGWHRMSYRATDGVFQSVELERSIKQLHRAVGNAVADDKHMVFGTGSVQLLSALVYALSPDSNSGSSAGVVATAPYYAAYKSSTVLFDSRENHWEGNTAAWANASAGNATRNEDIIEFVTSPNNPDAQLRKPVVGGASAIVDHAYYWPHFTHIPEPADEDVMIFTVSKLSGHASSRFGYSQT
;
A
#
# COMPACT_ATOMS: atom_id res chain seq x y z
N MET A 1 -72.28 -38.68 12.26
CA MET A 1 -71.42 -37.64 12.87
C MET A 1 -70.02 -38.26 12.94
N GLU A 2 -69.22 -38.02 11.90
CA GLU A 2 -67.89 -38.60 11.74
C GLU A 2 -66.85 -37.52 12.09
N PRO A 3 -65.82 -37.79 12.92
CA PRO A 3 -64.79 -36.81 13.20
C PRO A 3 -63.73 -36.83 12.09
N ALA A 4 -63.41 -35.65 11.56
CA ALA A 4 -62.42 -35.48 10.51
C ALA A 4 -61.00 -35.82 10.99
N SER A 5 -60.40 -36.81 10.35
CA SER A 5 -58.99 -37.19 10.46
C SER A 5 -58.08 -36.03 10.01
N ARG A 6 -57.22 -35.53 10.92
CA ARG A 6 -56.15 -34.58 10.57
C ARG A 6 -55.02 -35.33 9.88
N THR A 7 -54.71 -34.93 8.65
CA THR A 7 -53.68 -35.54 7.81
C THR A 7 -52.26 -35.34 8.37
N PRO A 8 -51.39 -36.37 8.31
CA PRO A 8 -50.06 -36.38 8.94
C PRO A 8 -49.09 -35.29 8.44
N GLY A 9 -49.32 -34.72 7.26
CA GLY A 9 -48.49 -33.63 6.72
C GLY A 9 -48.60 -32.30 7.47
N VAL A 10 -49.74 -32.02 8.11
CA VAL A 10 -49.96 -30.78 8.88
C VAL A 10 -49.16 -30.81 10.19
N LEU A 11 -49.04 -31.99 10.81
CA LEU A 11 -48.27 -32.16 12.04
C LEU A 11 -46.76 -31.96 11.81
N GLY A 12 -46.23 -32.49 10.70
CA GLY A 12 -44.81 -32.36 10.35
C GLY A 12 -44.38 -30.93 10.08
N LEU A 13 -45.20 -30.16 9.35
CA LEU A 13 -44.92 -28.75 9.07
C LEU A 13 -44.95 -27.90 10.35
N GLN A 14 -45.86 -28.21 11.27
CA GLN A 14 -45.99 -27.50 12.54
C GLN A 14 -44.80 -27.76 13.48
N VAL A 15 -44.26 -28.99 13.49
CA VAL A 15 -43.04 -29.33 14.23
C VAL A 15 -41.81 -28.62 13.66
N LEU A 16 -41.68 -28.52 12.33
CA LEU A 16 -40.58 -27.80 11.69
C LEU A 16 -40.63 -26.29 11.98
N LEU A 17 -41.81 -25.69 11.92
CA LEU A 17 -42.01 -24.28 12.27
C LEU A 17 -41.67 -24.00 13.74
N CYS A 18 -42.17 -24.84 14.66
CA CYS A 18 -41.88 -24.69 16.09
C CYS A 18 -40.38 -24.85 16.39
N SER A 19 -39.72 -25.83 15.75
CA SER A 19 -38.27 -26.05 15.91
C SER A 19 -37.46 -24.87 15.38
N SER A 20 -37.86 -24.29 14.25
CA SER A 20 -37.21 -23.10 13.68
C SER A 20 -37.40 -21.86 14.55
N LEU A 21 -38.61 -21.63 15.06
CA LEU A 21 -38.88 -20.51 15.96
C LEU A 21 -38.10 -20.63 17.28
N LEU A 22 -38.02 -21.85 17.83
CA LEU A 22 -37.25 -22.11 19.04
C LEU A 22 -35.75 -21.88 18.82
N LEU A 23 -35.20 -22.36 17.70
CA LEU A 23 -33.79 -22.14 17.36
C LEU A 23 -33.47 -20.65 17.19
N ASN A 24 -34.33 -19.90 16.49
CA ASN A 24 -34.16 -18.46 16.34
C ASN A 24 -34.27 -17.71 17.67
N ALA A 25 -35.21 -18.10 18.54
CA ALA A 25 -35.33 -17.51 19.87
C ALA A 25 -34.08 -17.77 20.74
N LEU A 26 -33.51 -18.98 20.66
CA LEU A 26 -32.27 -19.33 21.35
C LEU A 26 -31.07 -18.55 20.82
N LEU A 27 -30.96 -18.36 19.50
CA LEU A 27 -29.90 -17.56 18.88
C LEU A 27 -30.01 -16.08 19.27
N VAL A 28 -31.22 -15.52 19.31
CA VAL A 28 -31.47 -14.14 19.77
C VAL A 28 -31.14 -14.00 21.25
N ALA A 29 -31.61 -14.92 22.10
CA ALA A 29 -31.30 -14.91 23.52
C ALA A 29 -29.79 -15.01 23.77
N HIS A 30 -29.09 -15.91 23.06
CA HIS A 30 -27.64 -16.01 23.13
C HIS A 30 -26.96 -14.71 22.68
N HIS A 31 -27.41 -14.09 21.60
CA HIS A 31 -26.83 -12.83 21.14
C HIS A 31 -26.98 -11.70 22.18
N PHE A 32 -28.13 -11.61 22.86
CA PHE A 32 -28.36 -10.60 23.91
C PHE A 32 -27.68 -10.92 25.24
N LEU A 33 -27.58 -12.20 25.62
CA LEU A 33 -26.88 -12.63 26.84
C LEU A 33 -25.36 -12.54 26.69
N SER A 34 -24.83 -12.78 25.49
CA SER A 34 -23.40 -12.60 25.16
C SER A 34 -23.02 -11.14 24.88
N ALA A 35 -23.99 -10.25 24.67
CA ALA A 35 -23.78 -8.82 24.41
C ALA A 35 -23.87 -7.94 25.67
N LEU A 36 -24.08 -8.52 26.86
CA LEU A 36 -23.88 -7.79 28.11
C LEU A 36 -22.38 -7.56 28.29
N PRO A 37 -21.88 -6.30 28.27
CA PRO A 37 -20.49 -6.05 28.59
C PRO A 37 -20.28 -6.51 30.03
N ALA A 38 -19.26 -7.33 30.27
CA ALA A 38 -18.77 -7.53 31.63
C ALA A 38 -18.51 -6.14 32.24
N PRO A 39 -18.88 -5.87 33.51
CA PRO A 39 -18.44 -4.66 34.17
C PRO A 39 -16.92 -4.68 34.13
N SER A 40 -16.31 -3.71 33.45
CA SER A 40 -14.86 -3.56 33.49
C SER A 40 -14.46 -3.40 34.95
N GLU A 41 -13.80 -4.41 35.52
CA GLU A 41 -13.12 -4.23 36.79
C GLU A 41 -12.10 -3.12 36.60
N LEU A 42 -12.41 -1.96 37.17
CA LEU A 42 -11.50 -0.83 37.31
C LEU A 42 -10.40 -1.25 38.29
N LEU A 43 -9.44 -2.04 37.82
CA LEU A 43 -8.28 -2.45 38.59
C LEU A 43 -7.19 -1.38 38.46
N GLY A 44 -7.05 -0.61 39.53
CA GLY A 44 -5.78 -0.11 40.01
C GLY A 44 -5.29 1.20 39.38
N ALA A 45 -5.64 2.30 40.07
CA ALA A 45 -5.10 3.62 39.84
C ALA A 45 -3.58 3.70 40.13
N THR A 46 -2.84 4.28 39.19
CA THR A 46 -1.83 5.31 39.51
C THR A 46 -2.13 6.52 38.62
N SER A 47 -3.10 7.32 39.06
CA SER A 47 -3.39 8.61 38.45
C SER A 47 -2.36 9.64 38.89
N ASN A 48 -1.55 10.12 37.94
CA ASN A 48 -1.25 11.54 37.85
C ASN A 48 -1.80 12.04 36.51
N GLY A 49 -3.05 12.52 36.52
CA GLY A 49 -3.55 13.51 35.56
C GLY A 49 -3.91 13.11 34.12
N GLY A 50 -3.81 11.83 33.72
CA GLY A 50 -4.26 11.36 32.40
C GLY A 50 -5.30 10.25 32.52
N GLY A 51 -6.39 10.32 31.76
CA GLY A 51 -7.40 9.26 31.75
C GLY A 51 -6.79 7.89 31.42
N SER A 52 -7.15 6.86 32.18
CA SER A 52 -6.69 5.49 31.93
C SER A 52 -7.23 4.98 30.59
N LEU A 53 -6.39 4.34 29.79
CA LEU A 53 -6.81 3.66 28.56
C LEU A 53 -7.81 2.54 28.90
N SER A 54 -8.90 2.44 28.14
CA SER A 54 -9.92 1.40 28.32
C SER A 54 -9.77 0.27 27.30
N TRP A 55 -10.57 0.27 26.23
CA TRP A 55 -10.62 -0.81 25.24
C TRP A 55 -9.32 -0.97 24.44
N SER A 56 -8.53 0.09 24.28
CA SER A 56 -7.26 0.07 23.55
C SER A 56 -6.08 -0.43 24.37
N LEU A 57 -6.25 -0.59 25.69
CA LEU A 57 -5.15 -0.91 26.60
C LEU A 57 -4.46 -2.23 26.24
N GLN A 58 -5.23 -3.27 25.90
CA GLN A 58 -4.66 -4.58 25.58
C GLN A 58 -3.85 -4.52 24.28
N ALA A 59 -4.41 -3.93 23.22
CA ALA A 59 -3.72 -3.79 21.93
C ALA A 59 -2.42 -2.96 22.06
N ALA A 60 -2.43 -1.91 22.88
CA ALA A 60 -1.24 -1.12 23.16
C ALA A 60 -0.18 -1.95 23.90
N ARG A 61 -0.58 -2.71 24.94
CA ARG A 61 0.33 -3.59 25.70
C ARG A 61 0.94 -4.67 24.83
N ASP A 62 0.16 -5.29 23.96
CA ASP A 62 0.65 -6.35 23.07
C ASP A 62 1.68 -5.80 22.08
N ALA A 63 1.40 -4.63 21.49
CA ALA A 63 2.32 -3.94 20.59
C ALA A 63 3.65 -3.57 21.28
N GLU A 64 3.59 -2.97 22.47
CA GLU A 64 4.78 -2.64 23.26
C GLU A 64 5.56 -3.90 23.68
N SER A 65 4.86 -4.95 24.11
CA SER A 65 5.49 -6.20 24.53
C SER A 65 6.25 -6.87 23.38
N VAL A 66 5.68 -6.88 22.17
CA VAL A 66 6.33 -7.44 20.99
C VAL A 66 7.54 -6.59 20.59
N ALA A 67 7.37 -5.27 20.52
CA ALA A 67 8.46 -4.34 20.18
C ALA A 67 9.62 -4.35 21.19
N ALA A 68 9.36 -4.68 22.45
CA ALA A 68 10.38 -4.80 23.50
C ALA A 68 11.20 -6.10 23.42
N THR A 69 10.82 -7.06 22.57
CA THR A 69 11.52 -8.34 22.45
C THR A 69 12.89 -8.14 21.81
N GLY A 70 13.95 -8.53 22.52
CA GLY A 70 15.31 -8.40 22.05
C GLY A 70 15.69 -9.44 21.00
N CYS A 71 16.02 -9.01 19.79
CA CYS A 71 16.55 -9.84 18.69
C CYS A 71 18.00 -9.50 18.34
N SER A 72 18.83 -9.25 19.37
CA SER A 72 20.28 -9.01 19.25
C SER A 72 20.73 -7.87 18.33
N GLY A 73 19.83 -6.96 17.94
CA GLY A 73 20.09 -5.94 16.91
C GLY A 73 20.16 -6.48 15.48
N HIS A 74 19.79 -7.74 15.28
CA HIS A 74 19.84 -8.47 14.01
C HIS A 74 18.49 -9.05 13.59
N GLY A 75 17.41 -8.55 14.19
CA GLY A 75 16.05 -8.93 13.84
C GLY A 75 15.05 -8.09 14.61
N ARG A 76 13.78 -8.45 14.46
CA ARG A 76 12.65 -7.84 15.19
C ARG A 76 11.51 -8.85 15.31
N VAL A 77 10.52 -8.55 16.13
CA VAL A 77 9.30 -9.35 16.27
C VAL A 77 8.11 -8.50 15.83
N PHE A 78 7.15 -9.12 15.14
CA PHE A 78 5.89 -8.50 14.74
C PHE A 78 4.70 -9.20 15.39
N LEU A 79 3.58 -8.47 15.52
CA LEU A 79 2.36 -8.98 16.18
C LEU A 79 1.78 -10.21 15.46
N ASP A 80 1.93 -10.25 14.14
CA ASP A 80 1.49 -11.33 13.25
C ASP A 80 2.62 -12.28 12.84
N GLY A 81 3.77 -12.21 13.54
CA GLY A 81 4.89 -13.10 13.31
C GLY A 81 4.55 -14.57 13.55
N ILE A 82 5.36 -15.48 13.00
CA ILE A 82 5.15 -16.92 13.14
C ILE A 82 5.26 -17.32 14.61
N VAL A 83 4.19 -17.92 15.12
CA VAL A 83 4.05 -18.31 16.53
C VAL A 83 4.80 -19.61 16.82
N GLY A 84 5.66 -19.58 17.84
CA GLY A 84 6.38 -20.74 18.35
C GLY A 84 5.53 -21.63 19.27
N GLU A 85 6.14 -22.69 19.79
CA GLU A 85 5.48 -23.61 20.74
C GLU A 85 5.03 -22.93 22.05
N ASP A 86 5.66 -21.81 22.41
CA ASP A 86 5.33 -20.99 23.57
C ASP A 86 4.12 -20.06 23.34
N GLY A 87 3.53 -20.10 22.14
CA GLY A 87 2.39 -19.26 21.77
C GLY A 87 2.75 -17.81 21.47
N ARG A 88 4.05 -17.48 21.30
CA ARG A 88 4.51 -16.12 21.01
C ARG A 88 5.20 -16.03 19.63
N PRO A 89 5.13 -14.88 18.94
CA PRO A 89 5.87 -14.67 17.70
C PRO A 89 7.39 -14.64 17.98
N GLY A 90 8.16 -15.33 17.12
CA GLY A 90 9.62 -15.37 17.20
C GLY A 90 10.31 -14.20 16.49
N CYS A 91 11.63 -14.07 16.68
CA CYS A 91 12.43 -13.10 15.94
C CYS A 91 12.49 -13.41 14.44
N GLU A 92 12.20 -12.40 13.62
CA GLU A 92 12.47 -12.38 12.19
C GLU A 92 13.85 -11.76 11.96
N CYS A 93 14.80 -12.60 11.55
CA CYS A 93 16.20 -12.21 11.44
C CYS A 93 16.54 -11.54 10.11
N ASN A 94 17.45 -10.56 10.19
CA ASN A 94 18.12 -10.00 9.03
C ASN A 94 18.92 -11.08 8.28
N THR A 95 19.17 -10.85 6.99
CA THR A 95 19.97 -11.74 6.14
C THR A 95 21.29 -12.13 6.82
N CYS A 96 21.61 -13.42 6.80
CA CYS A 96 22.79 -14.03 7.43
C CYS A 96 22.80 -14.10 8.97
N PHE A 97 21.66 -13.89 9.62
CA PHE A 97 21.47 -14.15 11.05
C PHE A 97 20.39 -15.20 11.29
N GLN A 98 20.54 -15.98 12.35
CA GLN A 98 19.64 -17.06 12.73
C GLN A 98 19.66 -17.28 14.25
N GLY A 99 18.87 -18.27 14.69
CA GLY A 99 18.66 -18.57 16.10
C GLY A 99 17.45 -17.83 16.66
N PRO A 100 17.00 -18.20 17.86
CA PRO A 100 15.76 -17.67 18.45
C PRO A 100 15.79 -16.16 18.70
N ASP A 101 16.97 -15.56 18.84
CA ASP A 101 17.21 -14.14 19.11
C ASP A 101 18.06 -13.46 18.03
N CYS A 102 18.26 -14.10 16.88
CA CYS A 102 19.10 -13.62 15.77
C CYS A 102 20.57 -13.33 16.13
N SER A 103 21.10 -13.89 17.22
CA SER A 103 22.50 -13.67 17.64
C SER A 103 23.52 -14.47 16.83
N VAL A 104 23.09 -15.54 16.14
CA VAL A 104 24.00 -16.47 15.48
C VAL A 104 24.18 -16.07 14.02
N ARG A 105 25.42 -15.78 13.62
CA ARG A 105 25.75 -15.54 12.22
C ARG A 105 25.77 -16.85 11.43
N THR A 106 25.10 -16.87 10.29
CA THR A 106 25.13 -18.00 9.36
C THR A 106 26.48 -18.07 8.66
N ALA A 107 27.17 -19.21 8.78
CA ALA A 107 28.46 -19.44 8.12
C ALA A 107 28.28 -19.55 6.59
N ASN A 108 29.26 -19.04 5.83
CA ASN A 108 29.25 -19.04 4.36
C ASN A 108 28.00 -18.41 3.73
N CYS A 109 27.40 -17.43 4.40
CA CYS A 109 26.23 -16.72 3.88
C CYS A 109 26.62 -15.65 2.84
N THR A 110 25.88 -15.61 1.74
CA THR A 110 26.01 -14.59 0.69
C THR A 110 25.24 -13.34 1.09
N VAL A 111 25.88 -12.17 0.94
CA VAL A 111 25.21 -10.88 1.14
C VAL A 111 24.22 -10.65 0.00
N ASP A 112 22.99 -10.32 0.34
CA ASP A 112 21.94 -9.95 -0.62
C ASP A 112 21.71 -8.44 -0.58
N ALA A 113 21.93 -7.80 -1.72
CA ALA A 113 21.65 -6.39 -1.97
C ALA A 113 20.94 -6.19 -3.32
N ASP A 114 20.25 -7.22 -3.80
CA ASP A 114 19.55 -7.21 -5.09
C ASP A 114 18.26 -6.37 -5.02
N SER A 115 17.54 -6.47 -3.90
CA SER A 115 16.32 -5.70 -3.68
C SER A 115 16.62 -4.27 -3.26
N GLY A 116 15.87 -3.32 -3.83
CA GLY A 116 15.81 -1.94 -3.33
C GLY A 116 14.98 -1.81 -2.04
N ASP A 117 15.03 -2.77 -1.13
CA ASP A 117 14.23 -2.77 0.10
C ASP A 117 14.71 -1.68 1.07
N PRO A 118 13.88 -0.68 1.41
CA PRO A 118 14.31 0.53 2.12
C PRO A 118 14.44 0.36 3.65
N MET A 119 14.92 -0.80 4.12
CA MET A 119 15.04 -1.14 5.54
C MET A 119 15.97 -0.20 6.33
N PHE A 120 16.82 0.55 5.64
CA PHE A 120 17.68 1.57 6.26
C PHE A 120 16.89 2.69 6.98
N LEU A 121 15.60 2.85 6.69
CA LEU A 121 14.72 3.84 7.33
C LEU A 121 14.06 3.33 8.62
N GLU A 122 14.10 2.03 8.92
CA GLU A 122 13.47 1.49 10.13
C GLU A 122 13.97 2.16 11.44
N PRO A 123 15.29 2.38 11.66
CA PRO A 123 15.74 3.03 12.89
C PRO A 123 15.17 4.43 13.10
N TYR A 124 14.78 5.13 12.02
CA TYR A 124 14.08 6.41 12.14
C TYR A 124 12.72 6.21 12.79
N TRP A 125 11.89 5.28 12.31
CA TRP A 125 10.55 5.04 12.85
C TRP A 125 10.56 4.49 14.27
N MET A 126 11.55 3.66 14.63
CA MET A 126 11.72 3.21 16.01
C MET A 126 11.94 4.38 16.98
N ARG A 127 12.65 5.44 16.56
CA ARG A 127 12.87 6.65 17.36
C ARG A 127 11.65 7.57 17.42
N HIS A 128 10.65 7.35 16.57
CA HIS A 128 9.42 8.17 16.49
C HIS A 128 8.18 7.36 16.83
N ALA A 129 8.32 6.26 17.58
CA ALA A 129 7.25 5.30 17.86
C ALA A 129 5.96 5.96 18.38
N GLU A 130 6.05 6.83 19.39
CA GLU A 130 4.88 7.54 19.95
C GLU A 130 4.19 8.44 18.90
N ALA A 131 4.98 9.13 18.08
CA ALA A 131 4.46 10.09 17.10
C ALA A 131 3.82 9.43 15.87
N SER A 132 4.16 8.17 15.57
CA SER A 132 3.69 7.46 14.38
C SER A 132 2.84 6.22 14.67
N ALA A 133 2.72 5.80 15.93
CA ALA A 133 1.84 4.69 16.29
C ALA A 133 0.37 5.05 16.02
N VAL A 134 -0.40 4.07 15.54
CA VAL A 134 -1.83 4.23 15.26
C VAL A 134 -2.60 3.07 15.86
N VAL A 135 -3.72 3.39 16.50
CA VAL A 135 -4.67 2.39 17.00
C VAL A 135 -5.89 2.37 16.07
N PHE A 136 -6.10 1.24 15.41
CA PHE A 136 -7.29 1.01 14.60
C PHE A 136 -8.40 0.40 15.46
N SER A 137 -9.55 1.08 15.54
CA SER A 137 -10.75 0.44 16.10
C SER A 137 -11.25 -0.64 15.16
N GLY A 138 -11.87 -1.70 15.70
CA GLY A 138 -12.39 -2.82 14.90
C GLY A 138 -13.51 -2.44 13.91
N TRP A 139 -14.03 -1.22 14.00
CA TRP A 139 -15.05 -0.67 13.09
C TRP A 139 -14.53 0.48 12.22
N HIS A 140 -13.22 0.73 12.21
CA HIS A 140 -12.63 1.80 11.41
C HIS A 140 -12.86 1.54 9.91
N ARG A 141 -13.59 2.45 9.24
CA ARG A 141 -13.80 2.49 7.78
C ARG A 141 -14.27 1.16 7.14
N MET A 142 -15.24 0.48 7.75
CA MET A 142 -15.85 -0.73 7.17
C MET A 142 -16.64 -0.50 5.86
N SER A 143 -16.98 0.74 5.53
CA SER A 143 -17.69 1.11 4.30
C SER A 143 -16.76 1.07 3.09
N TYR A 144 -17.30 0.76 1.90
CA TYR A 144 -16.59 0.95 0.63
C TYR A 144 -16.22 2.41 0.35
N ARG A 145 -16.93 3.37 0.95
CA ARG A 145 -16.73 4.80 0.69
C ARG A 145 -15.73 5.43 1.67
N ALA A 146 -14.81 6.22 1.13
CA ALA A 146 -13.93 7.07 1.90
C ALA A 146 -14.52 8.49 2.10
N THR A 147 -13.70 9.43 2.57
CA THR A 147 -14.16 10.80 2.95
C THR A 147 -14.44 11.71 1.76
N ASP A 148 -13.89 11.40 0.58
CA ASP A 148 -14.22 12.05 -0.69
C ASP A 148 -15.58 11.61 -1.25
N GLY A 149 -16.25 10.66 -0.58
CA GLY A 149 -17.49 10.03 -1.06
C GLY A 149 -17.26 8.88 -2.05
N VAL A 150 -16.02 8.64 -2.45
CA VAL A 150 -15.58 7.59 -3.37
C VAL A 150 -14.56 6.69 -2.65
N PHE A 151 -13.27 6.75 -2.97
CA PHE A 151 -12.26 5.80 -2.44
C PHE A 151 -11.07 6.46 -1.74
N GLN A 152 -11.00 7.79 -1.67
CA GLN A 152 -9.84 8.52 -1.15
C GLN A 152 -10.08 9.26 0.18
N SER A 153 -9.01 9.30 0.99
CA SER A 153 -8.97 10.10 2.21
C SER A 153 -8.58 11.55 1.88
N VAL A 154 -9.47 12.50 2.14
CA VAL A 154 -9.25 13.94 1.94
C VAL A 154 -8.16 14.46 2.87
N GLU A 155 -8.11 13.95 4.11
CA GLU A 155 -7.04 14.30 5.06
C GLU A 155 -5.67 13.76 4.63
N LEU A 156 -5.63 12.61 3.95
CA LEU A 156 -4.39 12.06 3.43
C LEU A 156 -3.90 12.90 2.25
N GLU A 157 -4.78 13.26 1.32
CA GLU A 157 -4.44 14.18 0.21
C GLU A 157 -3.91 15.51 0.75
N ARG A 158 -4.60 16.11 1.73
CA ARG A 158 -4.16 17.35 2.39
C ARG A 158 -2.77 17.20 2.99
N SER A 159 -2.49 16.07 3.65
CA SER A 159 -1.19 15.79 4.27
C SER A 159 -0.08 15.61 3.23
N ILE A 160 -0.37 14.95 2.10
CA ILE A 160 0.58 14.77 0.99
C ILE A 160 0.91 16.13 0.35
N LYS A 161 -0.09 16.99 0.11
CA LYS A 161 0.13 18.35 -0.40
C LYS A 161 0.98 19.18 0.57
N GLN A 162 0.71 19.09 1.87
CA GLN A 162 1.54 19.74 2.89
C GLN A 162 2.98 19.22 2.92
N LEU A 163 3.17 17.91 2.75
CA LEU A 163 4.49 17.30 2.65
C LEU A 163 5.28 17.86 1.47
N HIS A 164 4.70 17.90 0.27
CA HIS A 164 5.38 18.45 -0.91
C HIS A 164 5.72 19.92 -0.77
N ARG A 165 4.83 20.75 -0.18
CA ARG A 165 5.15 22.15 0.13
C ARG A 165 6.31 22.28 1.12
N ALA A 166 6.33 21.44 2.16
CA ALA A 166 7.35 21.49 3.19
C ALA A 166 8.73 21.04 2.67
N VAL A 167 8.76 20.03 1.79
CA VAL A 167 9.99 19.53 1.16
C VAL A 167 10.44 20.41 -0.02
N GLY A 168 9.49 21.02 -0.72
CA GLY A 168 9.74 21.82 -1.92
C GLY A 168 10.10 20.99 -3.15
N ASN A 169 9.69 19.71 -3.21
CA ASN A 169 10.04 18.80 -4.30
C ASN A 169 8.98 18.65 -5.40
N ALA A 170 7.74 19.11 -5.19
CA ALA A 170 6.70 19.03 -6.22
C ALA A 170 5.63 20.12 -6.05
N VAL A 171 5.08 20.58 -7.17
CA VAL A 171 3.85 21.38 -7.24
C VAL A 171 2.66 20.42 -7.17
N ALA A 172 1.90 20.49 -6.08
CA ALA A 172 0.82 19.55 -5.81
C ALA A 172 -0.56 20.19 -5.63
N ASP A 173 -0.66 21.53 -5.59
CA ASP A 173 -1.87 22.21 -5.13
C ASP A 173 -2.97 22.30 -6.18
N ASP A 174 -2.59 22.41 -7.44
CA ASP A 174 -3.45 22.49 -8.62
C ASP A 174 -3.60 21.15 -9.35
N LYS A 175 -2.92 20.10 -8.88
CA LYS A 175 -2.99 18.74 -9.44
C LYS A 175 -4.09 17.91 -8.79
N HIS A 176 -4.73 17.08 -9.60
CA HIS A 176 -5.60 16.00 -9.13
C HIS A 176 -4.75 14.83 -8.63
N MET A 177 -5.18 14.20 -7.53
CA MET A 177 -4.43 13.10 -6.90
C MET A 177 -5.19 11.79 -7.00
N VAL A 178 -4.50 10.73 -7.42
CA VAL A 178 -5.04 9.36 -7.43
C VAL A 178 -4.17 8.45 -6.58
N PHE A 179 -4.78 7.73 -5.64
CA PHE A 179 -4.11 6.72 -4.81
C PHE A 179 -4.10 5.36 -5.50
N GLY A 180 -3.03 4.61 -5.26
CA GLY A 180 -2.89 3.24 -5.75
C GLY A 180 -2.15 2.34 -4.78
N THR A 181 -2.33 1.04 -5.00
CA THR A 181 -1.68 -0.05 -4.27
C THR A 181 -0.20 -0.16 -4.67
N GLY A 182 0.57 0.87 -4.32
CA GLY A 182 1.93 1.12 -4.77
C GLY A 182 1.98 1.80 -6.13
N SER A 183 3.12 2.43 -6.45
CA SER A 183 3.32 3.12 -7.73
C SER A 183 3.20 2.20 -8.95
N VAL A 184 3.49 0.90 -8.81
CA VAL A 184 3.39 -0.09 -9.92
C VAL A 184 1.97 -0.21 -10.47
N GLN A 185 0.94 -0.15 -9.61
CA GLN A 185 -0.44 -0.13 -10.09
C GLN A 185 -0.73 1.14 -10.90
N LEU A 186 -0.29 2.30 -10.40
CA LEU A 186 -0.50 3.60 -11.04
C LEU A 186 0.23 3.71 -12.37
N LEU A 187 1.47 3.22 -12.47
CA LEU A 187 2.23 3.18 -13.72
C LEU A 187 1.45 2.47 -14.82
N SER A 188 0.81 1.34 -14.49
CA SER A 188 0.03 0.55 -15.45
C SER A 188 -1.30 1.24 -15.79
N ALA A 189 -1.96 1.84 -14.78
CA ALA A 189 -3.20 2.59 -14.99
C ALA A 189 -2.98 3.85 -15.85
N LEU A 190 -1.84 4.53 -15.70
CA LEU A 190 -1.49 5.72 -16.48
C LEU A 190 -1.13 5.37 -17.93
N VAL A 191 -0.42 4.27 -18.17
CA VAL A 191 -0.21 3.77 -19.54
C VAL A 191 -1.56 3.52 -20.20
N TYR A 192 -2.49 2.85 -19.51
CA TYR A 192 -3.83 2.63 -20.03
C TYR A 192 -4.58 3.94 -20.30
N ALA A 193 -4.58 4.88 -19.34
CA ALA A 193 -5.30 6.15 -19.45
C ALA A 193 -4.76 7.08 -20.54
N LEU A 194 -3.45 7.01 -20.84
CA LEU A 194 -2.80 7.78 -21.89
C LEU A 194 -2.80 7.07 -23.25
N SER A 195 -3.26 5.81 -23.31
CA SER A 195 -3.40 5.08 -24.56
C SER A 195 -4.62 5.55 -25.36
N PRO A 196 -4.61 5.44 -26.69
CA PRO A 196 -5.76 5.72 -27.53
C PRO A 196 -6.99 4.89 -27.13
N ASP A 197 -8.18 5.42 -27.44
CA ASP A 197 -9.43 4.66 -27.30
C ASP A 197 -9.33 3.33 -28.05
N SER A 198 -9.84 2.25 -27.45
CA SER A 198 -9.81 0.89 -28.03
C SER A 198 -10.50 0.79 -29.40
N ASN A 199 -11.40 1.74 -29.71
CA ASN A 199 -12.10 1.82 -30.99
C ASN A 199 -11.33 2.61 -32.07
N SER A 200 -10.24 3.30 -31.72
CA SER A 200 -9.44 4.09 -32.66
C SER A 200 -8.70 3.23 -33.69
N GLY A 201 -8.39 1.97 -33.32
CA GLY A 201 -7.56 1.08 -34.12
C GLY A 201 -6.07 1.44 -34.11
N SER A 202 -5.65 2.45 -33.34
CA SER A 202 -4.25 2.77 -33.06
C SER A 202 -3.78 2.15 -31.75
N SER A 203 -2.46 2.12 -31.54
CA SER A 203 -1.81 1.61 -30.34
C SER A 203 -0.66 2.56 -29.98
N ALA A 204 -0.52 2.88 -28.70
CA ALA A 204 0.57 3.72 -28.21
C ALA A 204 1.87 2.92 -28.03
N GLY A 205 2.98 3.50 -28.47
CA GLY A 205 4.32 2.98 -28.19
C GLY A 205 4.80 3.43 -26.81
N VAL A 206 5.10 2.49 -25.93
CA VAL A 206 5.63 2.77 -24.58
C VAL A 206 7.14 2.62 -24.58
N VAL A 207 7.85 3.67 -24.16
CA VAL A 207 9.31 3.76 -24.22
C VAL A 207 9.93 4.24 -22.91
N ALA A 208 11.21 3.95 -22.71
CA ALA A 208 12.01 4.53 -21.62
C ALA A 208 13.49 4.67 -22.02
N THR A 209 14.17 5.70 -21.53
CA THR A 209 15.60 5.92 -21.79
C THR A 209 16.45 4.92 -21.03
N ALA A 210 17.25 4.07 -21.70
CA ALA A 210 18.12 3.11 -21.00
C ALA A 210 19.35 3.80 -20.37
N PRO A 211 19.85 3.32 -19.22
CA PRO A 211 19.23 2.29 -18.38
C PRO A 211 17.97 2.83 -17.67
N TYR A 212 16.97 1.98 -17.50
CA TYR A 212 15.67 2.29 -16.89
C TYR A 212 15.23 1.17 -15.93
N TYR A 213 14.21 1.45 -15.12
CA TYR A 213 13.60 0.47 -14.24
C TYR A 213 12.93 -0.67 -15.01
N ALA A 214 13.43 -1.90 -14.83
CA ALA A 214 13.02 -3.07 -15.61
C ALA A 214 11.51 -3.36 -15.56
N ALA A 215 10.80 -2.98 -14.48
CA ALA A 215 9.38 -3.24 -14.36
C ALA A 215 8.53 -2.48 -15.40
N TYR A 216 9.00 -1.37 -15.97
CA TYR A 216 8.27 -0.69 -17.05
C TYR A 216 8.02 -1.62 -18.23
N LYS A 217 9.07 -2.32 -18.69
CA LYS A 217 8.96 -3.32 -19.73
C LYS A 217 8.12 -4.50 -19.27
N SER A 218 8.44 -5.07 -18.10
CA SER A 218 7.76 -6.28 -17.63
C SER A 218 6.26 -6.07 -17.45
N SER A 219 5.83 -4.96 -16.86
CA SER A 219 4.41 -4.64 -16.67
C SER A 219 3.70 -4.37 -17.99
N THR A 220 4.30 -3.56 -18.89
CA THR A 220 3.69 -3.27 -20.20
C THR A 220 3.51 -4.55 -21.03
N VAL A 221 4.53 -5.41 -21.07
CA VAL A 221 4.46 -6.69 -21.79
C VAL A 221 3.52 -7.69 -21.11
N LEU A 222 3.42 -7.68 -19.78
CA LEU A 222 2.53 -8.60 -19.05
C LEU A 222 1.05 -8.31 -19.34
N PHE A 223 0.66 -7.03 -19.38
CA PHE A 223 -0.73 -6.66 -19.64
C PHE A 223 -1.12 -6.84 -21.11
N ASP A 224 -0.15 -6.74 -22.04
CA ASP A 224 -0.30 -7.03 -23.48
C ASP A 224 -1.63 -6.53 -24.07
N SER A 225 -1.96 -5.28 -23.75
CA SER A 225 -3.23 -4.68 -24.17
C SER A 225 -3.20 -4.31 -25.65
N ARG A 226 -4.37 -4.20 -26.29
CA ARG A 226 -4.45 -3.81 -27.71
C ARG A 226 -4.01 -2.35 -27.91
N GLU A 227 -4.24 -1.53 -26.90
CA GLU A 227 -4.13 -0.07 -26.94
C GLU A 227 -2.69 0.43 -26.75
N ASN A 228 -1.76 -0.41 -26.29
CA ASN A 228 -0.35 -0.05 -26.16
C ASN A 228 0.58 -1.26 -26.29
N HIS A 229 1.84 -0.99 -26.63
CA HIS A 229 2.88 -2.01 -26.72
C HIS A 229 4.24 -1.43 -26.33
N TRP A 230 5.16 -2.30 -25.89
CA TRP A 230 6.50 -1.89 -25.49
C TRP A 230 7.43 -1.70 -26.70
N GLU A 231 7.88 -0.46 -26.93
CA GLU A 231 8.74 -0.06 -28.06
C GLU A 231 10.22 0.10 -27.69
N GLY A 232 10.57 -0.02 -26.40
CA GLY A 232 11.97 -0.04 -25.97
C GLY A 232 12.57 1.34 -25.72
N ASN A 233 13.73 1.61 -26.32
CA ASN A 233 14.56 2.76 -25.95
C ASN A 233 14.16 4.03 -26.71
N THR A 234 14.09 5.15 -25.99
CA THR A 234 13.83 6.50 -26.54
C THR A 234 14.82 6.94 -27.60
N ALA A 235 16.02 6.37 -27.70
CA ALA A 235 17.02 6.69 -28.72
C ALA A 235 16.50 6.53 -30.15
N ALA A 236 15.56 5.61 -30.39
CA ALA A 236 14.91 5.45 -31.71
C ALA A 236 13.93 6.59 -32.05
N TRP A 237 13.56 7.40 -31.05
CA TRP A 237 12.48 8.38 -31.10
C TRP A 237 12.96 9.83 -30.89
N ALA A 238 14.07 10.02 -30.16
CA ALA A 238 14.65 11.33 -29.89
C ALA A 238 15.07 12.12 -31.16
N ASN A 239 15.33 11.42 -32.27
CA ASN A 239 15.70 12.02 -33.56
C ASN A 239 14.54 12.09 -34.57
N ALA A 240 13.40 11.45 -34.30
CA ALA A 240 12.26 11.43 -35.23
C ALA A 240 11.58 12.80 -35.36
N SER A 241 11.71 13.64 -34.32
CA SER A 241 11.23 15.02 -34.27
C SER A 241 12.03 16.00 -35.16
N ALA A 242 13.16 15.58 -35.75
CA ALA A 242 14.05 16.45 -36.53
C ALA A 242 13.82 16.44 -38.07
N GLY A 243 12.71 15.88 -38.57
CA GLY A 243 12.25 16.18 -39.94
C GLY A 243 11.95 15.01 -40.87
N ASN A 244 11.64 13.82 -40.36
CA ASN A 244 11.12 12.72 -41.18
C ASN A 244 10.40 11.63 -40.34
N ALA A 245 9.46 12.01 -39.48
CA ALA A 245 8.64 11.04 -38.76
C ALA A 245 7.52 10.50 -39.67
N THR A 246 7.79 9.35 -40.30
CA THR A 246 6.75 8.47 -40.86
C THR A 246 6.02 7.65 -39.79
N ARG A 247 6.32 7.84 -38.49
CA ARG A 247 5.61 7.22 -37.37
C ARG A 247 4.64 8.24 -36.77
N ASN A 248 3.38 8.19 -37.19
CA ASN A 248 2.25 8.84 -36.51
C ASN A 248 1.78 7.97 -35.33
N GLU A 249 2.70 7.51 -34.49
CA GLU A 249 2.37 6.67 -33.33
C GLU A 249 2.38 7.54 -32.08
N ASP A 250 1.31 7.47 -31.29
CA ASP A 250 1.25 8.13 -30.00
C ASP A 250 2.27 7.48 -29.07
N ILE A 251 3.14 8.28 -28.45
CA ILE A 251 4.22 7.78 -27.59
C ILE A 251 3.95 8.14 -26.13
N ILE A 252 4.16 7.14 -25.27
CA ILE A 252 4.15 7.29 -23.82
C ILE A 252 5.58 7.03 -23.32
N GLU A 253 6.23 8.05 -22.80
CA GLU A 253 7.58 7.98 -22.24
C GLU A 253 7.51 7.78 -20.72
N PHE A 254 8.08 6.69 -20.21
CA PHE A 254 8.44 6.60 -18.80
C PHE A 254 9.75 7.34 -18.53
N VAL A 255 9.74 8.25 -17.58
CA VAL A 255 10.90 9.01 -17.13
C VAL A 255 11.08 8.82 -15.62
N THR A 256 12.17 8.21 -15.19
CA THR A 256 12.48 8.13 -13.74
C THR A 256 13.46 9.23 -13.37
N SER A 257 13.16 10.03 -12.35
CA SER A 257 14.03 11.14 -11.91
C SER A 257 13.96 11.32 -10.39
N PRO A 258 15.05 11.05 -9.64
CA PRO A 258 16.30 10.40 -10.02
C PRO A 258 16.09 9.02 -10.64
N ASN A 259 16.91 8.69 -11.61
CA ASN A 259 16.76 7.48 -12.39
C ASN A 259 17.17 6.21 -11.64
N ASN A 260 16.50 5.10 -11.96
CA ASN A 260 16.93 3.77 -11.57
C ASN A 260 17.60 3.08 -12.77
N PRO A 261 18.90 2.70 -12.69
CA PRO A 261 19.72 2.55 -11.47
C PRO A 261 20.74 3.67 -11.21
N ASP A 262 20.98 4.58 -12.16
CA ASP A 262 22.15 5.47 -12.14
C ASP A 262 21.98 6.77 -11.31
N ALA A 263 20.82 6.96 -10.67
CA ALA A 263 20.46 8.10 -9.84
C ALA A 263 20.53 9.48 -10.54
N GLN A 264 20.61 9.52 -11.87
CA GLN A 264 20.65 10.79 -12.60
C GLN A 264 19.27 11.46 -12.60
N LEU A 265 19.25 12.77 -12.40
CA LEU A 265 18.04 13.56 -12.68
C LEU A 265 17.80 13.57 -14.20
N ARG A 266 16.59 13.19 -14.60
CA ARG A 266 16.18 13.09 -16.00
C ARG A 266 14.96 13.96 -16.26
N LYS A 267 14.80 14.35 -17.53
CA LYS A 267 13.62 15.02 -18.08
C LYS A 267 13.17 14.22 -19.32
N PRO A 268 11.91 14.34 -19.76
CA PRO A 268 11.44 13.71 -20.99
C PRO A 268 12.33 14.10 -22.19
N VAL A 269 12.58 13.14 -23.09
CA VAL A 269 13.44 13.35 -24.27
C VAL A 269 12.71 13.17 -25.60
N VAL A 270 11.51 12.57 -25.59
CA VAL A 270 10.69 12.40 -26.79
C VAL A 270 9.74 13.59 -26.94
N GLY A 271 10.05 14.48 -27.89
CA GLY A 271 9.22 15.66 -28.15
C GLY A 271 7.81 15.30 -28.64
N GLY A 272 6.78 15.87 -28.01
CA GLY A 272 5.38 15.64 -28.36
C GLY A 272 4.77 14.36 -27.76
N ALA A 273 5.54 13.57 -27.00
CA ALA A 273 5.04 12.42 -26.28
C ALA A 273 4.33 12.81 -24.98
N SER A 274 3.40 11.98 -24.53
CA SER A 274 2.94 11.99 -23.14
C SER A 274 4.03 11.41 -22.25
N ALA A 275 4.34 12.04 -21.13
CA ALA A 275 5.37 11.57 -20.21
C ALA A 275 4.77 11.19 -18.86
N ILE A 276 5.15 10.01 -18.34
CA ILE A 276 4.88 9.58 -16.97
C ILE A 276 6.19 9.72 -16.20
N VAL A 277 6.25 10.72 -15.30
CA VAL A 277 7.47 11.02 -14.55
C VAL A 277 7.42 10.37 -13.16
N ASP A 278 8.24 9.33 -13.00
CA ASP A 278 8.39 8.56 -11.77
C ASP A 278 9.41 9.22 -10.84
N HIS A 279 8.88 9.87 -9.81
CA HIS A 279 9.61 10.55 -8.75
C HIS A 279 9.71 9.72 -7.47
N ALA A 280 9.71 8.38 -7.56
CA ALA A 280 9.91 7.51 -6.40
C ALA A 280 11.13 7.93 -5.56
N TYR A 281 12.21 8.37 -6.19
CA TYR A 281 13.46 8.76 -5.53
C TYR A 281 13.65 10.29 -5.36
N TYR A 282 12.67 11.13 -5.70
CA TYR A 282 12.86 12.60 -5.67
C TYR A 282 12.66 13.19 -4.27
N TRP A 283 13.51 12.76 -3.34
CA TRP A 283 13.49 13.12 -1.93
C TRP A 283 14.90 13.48 -1.43
N PRO A 284 15.04 14.35 -0.40
CA PRO A 284 16.33 14.83 0.07
C PRO A 284 17.35 13.75 0.48
N HIS A 285 16.89 12.56 0.89
CA HIS A 285 17.77 11.44 1.25
C HIS A 285 18.33 10.66 0.06
N PHE A 286 17.84 10.90 -1.16
CA PHE A 286 18.38 10.30 -2.38
C PHE A 286 19.07 11.31 -3.30
N THR A 287 18.58 12.56 -3.33
CA THR A 287 19.11 13.59 -4.23
C THR A 287 18.92 14.99 -3.67
N HIS A 288 19.72 15.93 -4.17
CA HIS A 288 19.43 17.34 -4.02
C HIS A 288 18.17 17.70 -4.84
N ILE A 289 17.36 18.62 -4.31
CA ILE A 289 16.14 19.12 -4.95
C ILE A 289 16.45 20.46 -5.65
N PRO A 290 16.73 20.48 -6.96
CA PRO A 290 17.00 21.72 -7.70
C PRO A 290 15.81 22.66 -7.76
N GLU A 291 14.64 22.09 -8.04
CA GLU A 291 13.38 22.81 -8.27
C GLU A 291 12.20 21.88 -7.96
N PRO A 292 11.03 22.42 -7.58
CA PRO A 292 9.82 21.61 -7.49
C PRO A 292 9.49 20.99 -8.85
N ALA A 293 9.22 19.68 -8.87
CA ALA A 293 8.65 18.99 -10.03
C ALA A 293 7.26 19.56 -10.36
N ASP A 294 6.95 19.75 -11.65
CA ASP A 294 5.68 20.33 -12.12
C ASP A 294 5.28 19.75 -13.49
N GLU A 295 5.53 18.45 -13.66
CA GLU A 295 5.15 17.72 -14.85
C GLU A 295 3.64 17.42 -14.85
N ASP A 296 3.09 17.16 -16.03
CA ASP A 296 1.66 16.86 -16.20
C ASP A 296 1.25 15.56 -15.52
N VAL A 297 2.13 14.55 -15.50
CA VAL A 297 1.88 13.28 -14.81
C VAL A 297 3.11 12.91 -13.99
N MET A 298 2.97 13.03 -12.67
CA MET A 298 4.00 12.66 -11.71
C MET A 298 3.55 11.48 -10.85
N ILE A 299 4.47 10.60 -10.48
CA ILE A 299 4.21 9.47 -9.57
C ILE A 299 5.17 9.49 -8.38
N PHE A 300 4.63 9.18 -7.21
CA PHE A 300 5.39 9.02 -5.98
C PHE A 300 4.98 7.74 -5.24
N THR A 301 5.84 7.26 -4.34
CA THR A 301 5.58 6.09 -3.50
C THR A 301 6.10 6.29 -2.08
N VAL A 302 5.33 5.84 -1.09
CA VAL A 302 5.81 5.87 0.31
C VAL A 302 6.88 4.83 0.58
N SER A 303 7.04 3.84 -0.30
CA SER A 303 8.12 2.85 -0.21
C SER A 303 9.47 3.53 -0.11
N LYS A 304 9.77 4.47 -1.01
CA LYS A 304 11.07 5.14 -1.09
C LYS A 304 11.14 6.40 -0.23
N LEU A 305 10.01 7.07 0.01
CA LEU A 305 9.94 8.20 0.93
C LEU A 305 10.17 7.78 2.40
N SER A 306 9.39 6.82 2.88
CA SER A 306 9.31 6.49 4.32
C SER A 306 9.86 5.12 4.67
N GLY A 307 10.11 4.25 3.69
CA GLY A 307 10.54 2.88 3.97
C GLY A 307 9.40 1.89 4.13
N HIS A 308 8.14 2.33 4.15
CA HIS A 308 6.96 1.46 4.25
C HIS A 308 6.62 0.79 2.91
N ALA A 309 7.53 -0.05 2.41
CA ALA A 309 7.37 -0.71 1.12
C ALA A 309 6.21 -1.72 1.10
N SER A 310 5.96 -2.38 2.24
CA SER A 310 4.89 -3.36 2.42
C SER A 310 3.50 -2.75 2.60
N SER A 311 3.38 -1.46 2.94
CA SER A 311 2.08 -0.76 2.99
C SER A 311 1.44 -0.61 1.61
N ARG A 312 2.21 -0.85 0.53
CA ARG A 312 1.76 -0.80 -0.86
C ARG A 312 0.96 0.48 -1.14
N PHE A 313 1.53 1.65 -0.85
CA PHE A 313 0.86 2.91 -1.10
C PHE A 313 1.68 3.82 -2.02
N GLY A 314 1.04 4.28 -3.09
CA GLY A 314 1.60 5.27 -4.01
C GLY A 314 0.50 6.24 -4.44
N TYR A 315 0.90 7.35 -5.03
CA TYR A 315 -0.02 8.33 -5.55
C TYR A 315 0.52 8.97 -6.83
N SER A 316 -0.38 9.30 -7.74
CA SER A 316 -0.08 10.12 -8.91
C SER A 316 -0.62 11.54 -8.71
N GLN A 317 0.01 12.50 -9.37
CA GLN A 317 -0.46 13.87 -9.52
C GLN A 317 -0.61 14.14 -11.01
N THR A 318 -1.80 14.55 -11.43
CA THR A 318 -2.21 14.78 -12.83
C THR A 318 -2.95 16.09 -13.00
#